data_AF-A0AA96EF57-F1
#
_entry.id   AF-A0AA96EF57-F1
#
_cell.length_a   1.000
_cell.length_b   1.000
_cell.length_c   1.000
_cell.angle_alpha   90.00
_cell.angle_beta   90.00
_cell.angle_gamma   90.00
#
_symmetry.space_group_name_H-M   'P 1'
#
loop_
_entity.id
_entity.type
_entity.pdbx_description
1 polymer ?
#
loop_
_entity_poly.entity_id
_entity_poly.type
_entity_poly.pdbx_seq_one_letter_code
_entity_poly.pdbx_strand_id
1 'polypeptide(L)' 'MSHPNKPISLSDIHDVYSGAPKKKDTTAEAAPNYRKTDRFARDAGHPGVSRNRPPTPPGRKGR' A
#
# COMPACT_ATOMS: atom_id res chain seq x y z
N MET A 1 1.40 34.23 15.85
CA MET A 1 1.21 33.03 16.69
C MET A 1 0.01 32.27 16.15
N SER A 2 0.21 31.09 15.58
CA SER A 2 -0.90 30.25 15.10
C SER A 2 -1.68 29.77 16.33
N HIS A 3 -2.97 30.11 16.40
CA HIS A 3 -3.83 29.58 17.46
C HIS A 3 -3.87 28.04 17.38
N PRO A 4 -3.89 27.33 18.52
CA PRO A 4 -4.01 25.88 18.50
C PRO A 4 -5.35 25.49 17.89
N ASN A 5 -5.33 24.46 17.05
CA ASN A 5 -6.53 23.86 16.48
C ASN A 5 -7.52 23.54 17.59
N LYS A 6 -8.79 23.85 17.36
CA LYS A 6 -9.89 23.67 18.32
C LYS A 6 -9.77 22.30 19.02
N PRO A 7 -9.97 22.23 20.35
CA PRO A 7 -9.91 20.96 21.06
C PRO A 7 -10.96 20.00 20.51
N ILE A 8 -10.58 18.72 20.37
CA ILE A 8 -11.45 17.66 19.87
C ILE A 8 -12.67 17.57 20.82
N SER A 9 -13.87 17.69 20.26
CA SER A 9 -15.12 17.61 21.04
C SER A 9 -15.52 16.15 21.30
N LEU A 10 -16.33 15.90 22.33
CA LEU A 10 -16.89 14.56 22.58
C LEU A 10 -17.73 14.04 21.40
N SER A 11 -18.45 14.94 20.72
CA SER A 11 -19.15 14.62 19.47
C SER A 11 -18.20 14.13 18.37
N ASP A 12 -17.03 14.76 18.22
CA ASP A 12 -16.05 14.32 17.23
C ASP A 12 -15.55 12.89 17.46
N ILE A 13 -15.43 12.48 18.72
CA ILE A 13 -15.01 11.13 19.11
C ILE A 13 -16.12 10.13 18.77
N HIS A 14 -17.38 10.46 19.10
CA HIS A 14 -18.52 9.59 18.83
C HIS A 14 -18.79 9.43 17.32
N ASP A 15 -18.55 10.47 16.52
CA ASP A 15 -18.63 10.40 15.06
C ASP A 15 -17.64 9.37 14.47
N VAL A 16 -16.42 9.29 15.02
CA VAL A 16 -15.40 8.32 14.57
C VAL A 16 -15.83 6.88 14.86
N TYR A 17 -16.40 6.62 16.03
CA TYR A 17 -16.80 5.27 16.43
C TYR A 17 -18.18 4.84 15.92
N SER A 18 -19.07 5.78 15.63
CA SER A 18 -20.40 5.49 15.06
C SER A 18 -20.35 5.15 13.57
N GLY A 19 -19.20 5.31 12.91
CA GLY A 19 -19.06 5.11 11.47
C GLY A 19 -19.81 6.16 10.65
N ALA A 20 -20.21 7.27 11.26
CA ALA A 20 -20.86 8.36 10.56
C ALA A 20 -19.87 8.94 9.53
N PRO A 21 -20.23 8.99 8.23
CA PRO A 21 -19.35 9.58 7.24
C PRO A 21 -19.26 11.08 7.53
N LYS A 22 -18.14 11.51 8.13
CA LYS A 22 -17.81 12.93 8.17
C LYS A 22 -17.82 13.42 6.72
N LYS A 23 -18.66 14.42 6.44
CA LYS A 23 -18.57 15.20 5.20
C LYS A 23 -17.21 15.89 5.27
N LYS A 24 -16.18 15.19 4.79
CA LYS A 24 -14.89 15.80 4.50
C LYS A 24 -15.21 16.87 3.47
N ASP A 25 -15.14 18.12 3.91
CA ASP A 25 -15.11 19.24 3.00
C ASP A 25 -14.13 18.89 1.88
N THR A 26 -14.65 18.94 0.66
CA THR A 26 -13.97 18.63 -0.60
C THR A 26 -12.86 19.65 -0.87
N THR A 27 -11.87 19.74 0.01
CA THR A 27 -10.62 20.45 -0.24
C THR A 27 -9.61 19.40 -0.65
N ALA A 28 -9.59 19.12 -1.96
CA ALA A 28 -8.55 18.41 -2.67
C ALA A 28 -8.11 17.08 -2.04
N GLU A 29 -8.95 16.04 -2.15
CA GLU A 29 -8.43 14.69 -2.38
C GLU A 29 -7.66 14.75 -3.71
N ALA A 30 -6.40 15.17 -3.66
CA ALA A 30 -5.48 14.99 -4.76
C ALA A 30 -5.48 13.50 -5.05
N ALA A 31 -6.06 13.12 -6.20
CA ALA A 31 -6.11 11.74 -6.64
C ALA A 31 -4.72 11.12 -6.43
N PRO A 32 -4.63 9.96 -5.76
CA PRO A 32 -3.34 9.42 -5.39
C PRO A 32 -2.49 9.22 -6.66
N ASN A 33 -1.41 9.99 -6.76
CA ASN A 33 -0.50 9.94 -7.90
C ASN A 33 0.40 8.71 -7.77
N TYR A 34 -0.18 7.54 -8.01
CA TYR A 34 0.54 6.28 -8.01
C TYR A 34 1.48 6.22 -9.22
N ARG A 35 2.75 6.55 -9.00
CA ARG A 35 3.81 6.30 -9.98
C ARG A 35 4.25 4.84 -9.91
N LYS A 36 4.00 4.10 -10.98
CA LYS A 36 4.64 2.79 -11.18
C LYS A 36 6.14 3.03 -11.39
N THR A 37 6.97 2.32 -10.64
CA THR A 37 8.43 2.34 -10.83
C THR A 37 8.89 0.95 -11.20
N ASP A 38 9.73 0.82 -12.23
CA ASP A 38 10.21 -0.46 -12.73
C ASP A 38 11.42 -1.01 -11.94
N ARG A 39 11.52 -0.62 -10.67
CA ARG A 39 12.65 -0.94 -9.77
C ARG A 39 12.80 -2.44 -9.47
N PHE A 40 11.80 -3.23 -9.81
CA PHE A 40 11.78 -4.68 -9.64
C PHE A 40 11.58 -5.42 -10.96
N ALA A 41 11.80 -4.75 -12.10
CA ALA A 41 11.85 -5.43 -13.38
C ALA A 41 12.88 -6.57 -13.32
N ARG A 42 12.52 -7.73 -13.85
CA ARG A 42 13.47 -8.82 -13.99
C ARG A 42 14.50 -8.42 -15.02
N ASP A 43 15.77 -8.50 -14.65
CA ASP A 43 16.86 -8.34 -15.60
C ASP A 43 16.75 -9.46 -16.65
N ALA A 44 16.84 -9.11 -17.94
CA ALA A 44 16.65 -10.05 -19.05
C ALA A 44 17.72 -11.15 -19.06
N GLY A 45 18.89 -10.87 -18.47
CA GLY A 45 19.96 -11.86 -18.26
C GLY A 45 19.84 -12.67 -16.97
N HIS A 46 18.85 -12.41 -16.10
CA HIS A 46 18.77 -13.10 -14.82
C HIS A 46 18.25 -14.54 -15.02
N PRO A 47 18.98 -15.58 -14.55
CA PRO A 47 18.66 -16.98 -14.83
C PRO A 47 17.34 -17.46 -14.22
N GLY A 48 16.67 -16.65 -13.39
CA GLY A 48 15.35 -16.95 -12.80
C GLY A 48 15.35 -18.12 -11.81
N VAL A 49 16.51 -18.73 -11.55
CA VAL A 49 16.69 -19.87 -10.67
C VAL A 49 17.61 -19.46 -9.52
N SER A 50 17.17 -19.72 -8.28
CA SER A 50 18.02 -19.58 -7.10
C SER A 50 19.23 -20.51 -7.21
N ARG A 51 20.43 -20.00 -6.93
CA ARG A 51 21.68 -20.79 -6.95
C ARG A 51 21.61 -22.03 -6.05
N ASN A 52 20.82 -21.95 -4.97
CA ASN A 52 20.66 -23.04 -4.00
C ASN A 52 19.42 -23.90 -4.26
N ARG A 53 18.87 -23.90 -5.48
CA ARG A 53 17.72 -24.75 -5.79
C ARG A 53 18.15 -26.21 -5.69
N PRO A 54 17.52 -27.04 -4.84
CA PRO A 54 17.83 -28.46 -4.76
C PRO A 54 17.54 -29.13 -6.11
N PRO A 55 18.30 -30.18 -6.47
CA PRO A 55 18.09 -30.90 -7.70
C PRO A 55 16.65 -31.44 -7.74
N THR A 56 16.01 -31.33 -8.91
CA THR A 56 14.67 -31.88 -9.09
C THR A 56 14.73 -33.39 -8.85
N PRO A 57 13.89 -33.96 -7.97
CA PRO A 57 13.90 -35.39 -7.71
C PRO A 57 13.60 -36.17 -9.01
N PRO A 58 14.25 -37.33 -9.23
CA PRO A 58 14.04 -38.13 -10.42
C PRO A 58 12.56 -38.56 -10.45
N GLY A 59 11.82 -38.07 -11.45
CA GLY A 59 10.39 -38.37 -11.62
C GLY A 59 9.51 -37.15 -11.88
N ARG A 60 9.96 -35.94 -11.51
CA ARG A 60 9.22 -34.72 -11.85
C ARG A 60 9.71 -34.16 -13.18
N LYS A 61 9.30 -34.78 -14.29
CA LYS A 61 9.40 -34.15 -15.62
C LYS A 61 8.56 -32.87 -15.58
N GLY A 62 9.22 -31.72 -15.74
CA GLY A 62 8.52 -30.46 -16.00
C GLY A 62 7.66 -30.65 -17.24
N ARG A 63 6.37 -30.37 -17.10
CA ARG A 63 5.44 -30.27 -18.24
C ARG A 63 5.75 -29.01 -19.04
#